data_AF-A0A944IQE1-F1
#
_entry.id   AF-A0A944IQE1-F1
#
_cell.length_a   1.000
_cell.length_b   1.000
_cell.length_c   1.000
_cell.angle_alpha   90.00
_cell.angle_beta   90.00
_cell.angle_gamma   90.00
#
_symmetry.space_group_name_H-M   'P 1'
#
loop_
_entity.id
_entity.type
_entity.pdbx_description
1 polymer ?
#
loop_
_entity_poly.entity_id
_entity_poly.type
_entity_poly.pdbx_seq_one_letter_code
_entity_poly.pdbx_strand_id
1 'polypeptide(L)'
;MQFPKAPAYGLGVQRMDVRCGSEPDTKPVGVWETDGAGPGFTSVALTTADGERQLVLAVNVYDLGADLKDERPVPLSEGLMKARTAALCD
;
A
#
# COMPACT_ATOMS: atom_id res chain seq x y z
N MET A 1 -6.21 -10.00 9.96
CA MET A 1 -5.28 -8.89 10.21
C MET A 1 -6.05 -7.82 10.96
N GLN A 2 -5.65 -7.49 12.18
CA GLN A 2 -6.22 -6.37 12.92
C GLN A 2 -5.52 -5.10 12.44
N PHE A 3 -6.21 -4.27 11.64
CA PHE A 3 -5.68 -2.95 11.31
C PHE A 3 -5.65 -2.12 12.60
N PRO A 4 -4.48 -1.61 13.05
CA PRO A 4 -4.45 -0.67 14.16
C PRO A 4 -5.33 0.54 13.80
N LYS A 5 -5.95 1.17 14.81
CA LYS A 5 -6.85 2.34 14.78
C LYS A 5 -6.92 3.05 13.41
N ALA A 6 -8.13 3.20 12.86
CA ALA A 6 -8.42 3.76 11.53
C ALA A 6 -7.36 4.77 11.05
N PRO A 7 -6.77 4.58 9.85
CA PRO A 7 -5.70 5.43 9.34
C PRO A 7 -6.11 6.90 9.43
N ALA A 8 -5.18 7.77 9.83
CA ALA A 8 -5.45 9.21 9.88
C ALA A 8 -5.66 9.71 8.45
N TYR A 9 -6.93 9.87 8.07
CA TYR A 9 -7.35 10.31 6.74
C TYR A 9 -7.64 11.81 6.76
N GLY A 10 -7.08 12.56 5.80
CA GLY A 10 -7.38 13.98 5.65
C GLY A 10 -7.03 14.48 4.25
N LEU A 11 -7.88 15.32 3.65
CA LEU A 11 -7.66 15.94 2.33
C LEU A 11 -7.31 14.96 1.19
N GLY A 12 -7.82 13.72 1.25
CA GLY A 12 -7.55 12.70 0.24
C GLY A 12 -6.24 11.92 0.43
N VAL A 13 -5.56 12.07 1.57
CA VAL A 13 -4.37 11.28 1.93
C VAL A 13 -4.59 10.50 3.22
N GLN A 14 -3.94 9.34 3.29
CA GLN A 14 -3.91 8.45 4.45
C GLN A 14 -2.53 8.47 5.09
N ARG A 15 -2.46 8.35 6.42
CA ARG A 15 -1.20 8.09 7.11
C ARG A 15 -1.20 6.69 7.71
N MET A 16 -0.12 5.95 7.47
CA MET A 16 0.09 4.63 8.05
C MET A 16 1.56 4.37 8.38
N ASP A 17 1.81 3.28 9.10
CA ASP A 17 3.15 2.83 9.48
C ASP A 17 3.53 1.56 8.68
N VAL A 18 4.71 1.57 8.07
CA VAL A 18 5.32 0.42 7.38
C VAL A 18 6.33 -0.24 8.31
N ARG A 19 6.18 -1.54 8.57
CA ARG A 19 7.17 -2.30 9.35
C ARG A 19 8.34 -2.71 8.45
N CYS A 20 9.53 -2.23 8.78
CA CYS A 20 10.75 -2.40 8.00
C CYS A 20 11.67 -3.55 8.44
N GLY A 21 11.13 -4.54 9.14
CA GLY A 21 11.90 -5.68 9.64
C GLY A 21 11.03 -6.65 10.42
N SER A 22 11.59 -7.83 10.71
CA SER A 22 10.98 -8.85 11.57
C SER A 22 11.37 -8.70 13.04
N GLU A 23 12.39 -7.89 13.34
CA GLU A 23 12.86 -7.69 14.71
C GLU A 23 11.88 -6.83 15.52
N PRO A 24 11.62 -7.16 16.80
CA PRO A 24 10.65 -6.44 17.63
C PRO A 24 10.94 -4.94 17.78
N ASP A 25 12.21 -4.55 17.71
CA ASP A 25 12.68 -3.18 17.96
C ASP A 25 12.89 -2.36 16.68
N THR A 26 12.62 -2.94 15.50
CA THR A 26 12.69 -2.17 14.25
C THR A 26 11.64 -1.07 14.26
N LYS A 27 12.09 0.19 14.22
CA LYS A 27 11.18 1.34 14.16
C LYS A 27 10.37 1.28 12.87
N PRO A 28 9.03 1.43 12.93
CA PRO A 28 8.23 1.57 11.73
C PRO A 28 8.56 2.88 11.01
N VAL A 29 8.45 2.85 9.69
CA VAL A 29 8.55 4.04 8.83
C VAL A 29 7.14 4.58 8.60
N GLY A 30 6.89 5.81 9.04
CA GLY A 30 5.62 6.49 8.78
C GLY A 30 5.54 6.93 7.31
N VAL A 31 4.39 6.73 6.67
CA VAL A 31 4.17 7.05 5.26
C VAL A 31 2.84 7.77 5.05
N TRP A 32 2.82 8.62 4.02
CA TRP A 32 1.61 9.16 3.41
C TRP A 32 1.22 8.28 2.22
N GLU A 33 -0.03 7.86 2.16
CA GLU A 33 -0.58 6.96 1.14
C GLU A 33 -1.76 7.61 0.41
N THR A 34 -1.80 7.40 -0.90
CA THR A 34 -3.00 7.54 -1.71
C THR A 34 -3.18 6.30 -2.57
N ASP A 35 -4.41 5.85 -2.72
CA ASP A 35 -4.78 4.70 -3.53
C ASP A 35 -5.86 5.07 -4.53
N GLY A 36 -5.97 4.25 -5.57
CA GLY A 36 -6.94 4.43 -6.64
C GLY A 36 -7.27 3.09 -7.29
N ALA A 37 -8.51 2.92 -7.69
CA ALA A 37 -8.96 1.74 -8.40
C ALA A 37 -10.09 2.09 -9.36
N GLY A 38 -10.17 1.32 -10.45
CA GLY A 38 -11.25 1.39 -11.42
C GLY A 38 -11.19 0.19 -12.35
N PRO A 39 -12.13 0.07 -13.31
CA PRO A 39 -12.18 -1.07 -14.21
C PRO A 39 -10.84 -1.27 -14.93
N GLY A 40 -10.24 -2.44 -14.70
CA GLY A 40 -8.98 -2.84 -15.34
C GLY A 40 -7.69 -2.25 -14.73
N PHE A 41 -7.74 -1.51 -13.61
CA PHE A 41 -6.52 -1.02 -12.96
C PHE A 41 -6.63 -0.80 -11.45
N THR A 42 -5.48 -0.83 -10.78
CA THR A 42 -5.33 -0.29 -9.43
C THR A 42 -3.99 0.42 -9.28
N SER A 43 -3.92 1.40 -8.40
CA SER A 43 -2.74 2.19 -8.11
C SER A 43 -2.59 2.48 -6.62
N VAL A 44 -1.34 2.61 -6.18
CA VAL A 44 -0.99 3.09 -4.86
C VAL A 44 0.26 3.96 -4.94
N ALA A 45 0.27 5.07 -4.22
CA ALA A 45 1.44 5.93 -4.03
C ALA A 45 1.73 6.06 -2.54
N LEU A 46 2.99 5.84 -2.16
CA LEU A 46 3.48 5.89 -0.78
C LEU A 46 4.69 6.81 -0.75
N THR A 47 4.69 7.77 0.16
CA THR A 47 5.83 8.67 0.41
C THR A 47 6.19 8.62 1.89
N THR A 48 7.46 8.51 2.25
CA THR A 48 7.88 8.57 3.66
C THR A 48 7.50 9.92 4.27
N ALA A 49 7.21 9.94 5.58
CA ALA A 49 6.73 11.15 6.25
C ALA A 49 7.75 12.30 6.24
N ASP A 50 9.04 11.99 6.10
CA ASP A 50 10.15 12.92 5.90
C ASP A 50 10.32 13.36 4.42
N GLY A 51 9.67 12.69 3.47
CA GLY A 51 9.73 12.97 2.04
C GLY A 51 10.96 12.41 1.32
N GLU A 52 11.80 11.59 1.96
CA GLU A 52 13.05 11.11 1.37
C GLU A 52 12.86 9.97 0.35
N ARG A 53 11.79 9.18 0.47
CA ARG A 53 11.53 8.01 -0.39
C ARG A 53 10.10 7.95 -0.87
N GLN A 54 9.92 7.43 -2.10
CA GLN A 54 8.62 7.27 -2.71
C GLN A 54 8.51 5.96 -3.48
N LEU A 55 7.35 5.32 -3.37
CA LEU A 55 6.94 4.19 -4.20
C LEU A 55 5.63 4.56 -4.89
N VAL A 56 5.60 4.46 -6.22
CA VAL A 56 4.37 4.58 -7.01
C VAL A 56 4.19 3.28 -7.79
N LEU A 57 3.03 2.65 -7.61
CA LEU A 57 2.62 1.45 -8.31
C LEU A 57 1.33 1.75 -9.06
N ALA A 58 1.31 1.46 -10.35
CA ALA A 58 0.12 1.42 -11.17
C ALA A 58 0.13 0.11 -11.94
N VAL A 59 -0.91 -0.69 -11.77
CA VAL A 59 -0.99 -2.03 -12.35
C VAL A 59 -2.31 -2.21 -13.07
N ASN A 60 -2.25 -2.92 -14.19
CA ASN A 60 -3.44 -3.37 -14.89
C ASN A 60 -3.98 -4.63 -14.21
N VAL A 61 -5.30 -4.73 -14.12
CA VAL A 61 -6.03 -5.86 -13.57
C VAL A 61 -6.74 -6.56 -14.71
N TYR A 62 -6.44 -7.84 -14.90
CA TYR A 62 -6.95 -8.61 -16.04
C TYR A 62 -8.06 -9.60 -15.67
N ASP A 63 -8.31 -9.83 -14.37
CA ASP A 63 -9.42 -10.69 -13.93
C ASP A 63 -10.75 -9.91 -13.92
N LEU A 64 -11.26 -9.67 -15.13
CA LEU A 64 -12.56 -9.04 -15.35
C LEU A 64 -13.71 -9.88 -14.78
N GLY A 65 -13.53 -11.20 -14.62
CA GLY A 65 -14.56 -12.08 -14.10
C GLY A 65 -14.80 -11.86 -12.60
N ALA A 66 -13.72 -11.73 -11.82
CA ALA A 66 -13.80 -11.35 -10.41
C ALA A 66 -14.35 -9.93 -10.24
N ASP A 67 -13.87 -8.97 -11.05
CA ASP A 67 -14.32 -7.57 -11.01
C ASP A 67 -15.84 -7.45 -11.24
N LEU A 68 -16.39 -8.17 -12.24
CA LEU A 68 -17.83 -8.18 -12.52
C LEU A 68 -18.70 -8.85 -11.44
N LYS A 69 -18.10 -9.66 -10.56
CA LYS A 69 -18.78 -10.32 -9.44
C LYS A 69 -18.62 -9.57 -8.12
N ASP A 70 -17.99 -8.40 -8.13
CA ASP A 70 -17.61 -7.65 -6.92
C ASP A 70 -16.65 -8.46 -6.01
N GLU A 71 -15.90 -9.39 -6.61
CA GLU A 71 -14.82 -10.12 -5.95
C GLU A 71 -13.50 -9.39 -6.14
N ARG A 72 -12.54 -9.57 -5.23
CA ARG A 72 -11.23 -8.91 -5.35
C ARG A 72 -10.47 -9.46 -6.57
N PRO A 73 -10.25 -8.66 -7.63
CA PRO A 73 -9.63 -9.17 -8.87
C PRO A 73 -8.09 -9.14 -8.80
N VAL A 74 -7.54 -8.59 -7.71
CA VAL A 74 -6.10 -8.53 -7.43
C VAL A 74 -5.73 -9.66 -6.47
N PRO A 75 -4.81 -10.57 -6.85
CA PRO A 75 -4.40 -11.66 -5.97
C PRO A 75 -3.68 -11.13 -4.72
N LEU A 76 -3.97 -11.74 -3.57
CA LEU A 76 -3.19 -11.51 -2.35
C LEU A 76 -1.77 -12.03 -2.58
N SER A 77 -0.79 -11.12 -2.60
CA SER A 77 0.61 -11.45 -2.85
C SER A 77 1.52 -10.76 -1.85
N GLU A 78 2.50 -11.50 -1.32
CA GLU A 78 3.60 -10.91 -0.55
C GLU A 78 4.48 -9.96 -1.37
N GLY A 79 4.41 -10.04 -2.71
CA GLY A 79 5.21 -9.21 -3.60
C GLY A 79 5.00 -7.71 -3.38
N LEU A 80 3.75 -7.30 -3.11
CA LEU A 80 3.44 -5.90 -2.80
C LEU A 80 4.10 -5.44 -1.49
N MET A 81 4.07 -6.31 -0.47
CA MET A 81 4.75 -6.02 0.79
C MET A 81 6.26 -5.94 0.59
N LYS A 82 6.85 -6.85 -0.19
CA LYS A 82 8.29 -6.85 -0.52
C LYS A 82 8.70 -5.60 -1.29
N ALA A 83 7.89 -5.15 -2.26
CA ALA A 83 8.13 -3.92 -3.01
C ALA A 83 8.07 -2.69 -2.09
N ARG A 84 7.06 -2.62 -1.21
CA ARG A 84 6.91 -1.55 -0.22
C ARG A 84 8.12 -1.49 0.72
N THR A 85 8.56 -2.63 1.26
CA THR A 85 9.72 -2.65 2.16
C THR A 85 11.00 -2.30 1.41
N ALA A 86 11.24 -2.85 0.22
CA ALA A 86 12.45 -2.58 -0.54
C ALA A 86 12.60 -1.11 -0.98
N ALA A 87 11.48 -0.41 -1.20
CA ALA A 87 11.49 0.98 -1.65
C ALA A 87 11.56 2.00 -0.49
N LEU A 88 11.03 1.65 0.69
CA LEU A 88 10.81 2.60 1.79
C LEU A 88 11.71 2.34 3.01
N CYS A 89 12.21 1.12 3.17
CA CYS A 89 13.07 0.73 4.28
C CYS A 89 14.55 0.85 3.93
N ASP A 90 15.38 1.10 4.95
CA ASP A 90 16.85 1.04 4.88
C ASP A 90 17.37 -0.40 4.83
#